data_AF-A0A485LB08-F1
#
_entry.id   AF-A0A485LB08-F1
#
_cell.length_a   1.000
_cell.length_b   1.000
_cell.length_c   1.000
_cell.angle_alpha   90.00
_cell.angle_beta   90.00
_cell.angle_gamma   90.00
#
_symmetry.space_group_name_H-M   'P 1'
#
loop_
_entity.id
_entity.type
_entity.pdbx_description
1 polymer ?
#
loop_
_entity_poly.entity_id
_entity_poly.type
_entity_poly.pdbx_seq_one_letter_code
_entity_poly.pdbx_strand_id
1 'polypeptide(L)'
;MVSLMVQNVTLASPLAEAFQLVEFLVGPLGSIDMKAIPCPASVKQLVASGLDVLRTSLVSTPEASTAYSNLSANSFDNLTPIPKAFASQAGWYEYGGNILCDGFGGYNFSKGWMMLTSRVYPCDQAVTALLRPTKDVVLLAGIATGFPQAIDATTSVADACRYLFPQGDDVRDAYFLDAAMFLQTYIRPHDKVFLASLAAVAFDDASAAQASMMQYINRVPTLPLLRVHYHVLNATEPGFLFWGWMFILEWALGNREVVSFQGDAGSIHLVTEFAQTTAADVQPRDLPTVLAVYMRVMLLYVTSAMLAIAVLVVVYVFSCRGFVEGSNLSTLNRVAGIVWVGRPLLLLRSLTALCLLSTATLELTFRSPGVSLFQVPQVPWYKTVLSAGEATWLVYIVNDICLVWTKQYTKMYASCSSLLVWVLVAILTVVWPVEHCAMMTASTSCEIDHMDFQLVCHSGAIVIGTATRLHLLLGLVCSSNVVCYVASRWYVDPGRLHPAKLTYHPSLLLSAGSQYFYDAKLWAHKGLYHLDPASALMNGLVTLRWRHSVYVVDVKIWRSFAIPLDDSIYLPKHLTMAVPLVE
;
A
#
# COMPACT_ATOMS: atom_id res chain seq x y z
N MET A 1 -30.69 17.56 38.42
CA MET A 1 -29.97 17.81 37.16
C MET A 1 -30.88 18.47 36.12
N VAL A 2 -32.07 17.91 35.86
CA VAL A 2 -33.10 18.49 34.97
C VAL A 2 -33.36 19.98 35.21
N SER A 3 -33.52 20.42 36.47
CA SER A 3 -33.73 21.84 36.79
C SER A 3 -32.60 22.77 36.31
N LEU A 4 -31.35 22.33 36.40
CA LEU A 4 -30.18 23.06 35.89
C LEU A 4 -30.17 23.09 34.36
N MET A 5 -30.57 21.99 33.72
CA MET A 5 -30.70 21.88 32.26
C MET A 5 -31.85 22.74 31.70
N VAL A 6 -32.91 22.95 32.48
CA VAL A 6 -33.96 23.92 32.12
C VAL A 6 -33.45 25.36 32.33
N GLN A 7 -32.75 25.63 33.43
CA GLN A 7 -32.19 26.96 33.71
C GLN A 7 -31.15 27.42 32.68
N ASN A 8 -30.34 26.50 32.15
CA ASN A 8 -29.34 26.80 31.12
C ASN A 8 -29.89 26.65 29.68
N VAL A 9 -31.20 26.45 29.52
CA VAL A 9 -31.90 26.34 28.22
C VAL A 9 -31.46 25.13 27.38
N THR A 10 -30.88 24.10 28.00
CA THR A 10 -30.63 22.81 27.31
C THR A 10 -31.93 22.02 27.12
N LEU A 11 -32.86 22.11 28.08
CA LEU A 11 -34.18 21.46 28.03
C LEU A 11 -35.29 22.50 28.13
N ALA A 12 -36.35 22.31 27.34
CA ALA A 12 -37.58 23.09 27.48
C ALA A 12 -38.42 22.59 28.67
N SER A 13 -39.14 23.52 29.31
CA SER A 13 -40.14 23.20 30.34
C SER A 13 -41.50 23.77 29.91
N PRO A 14 -42.59 22.96 29.92
CA PRO A 14 -42.64 21.55 30.32
C PRO A 14 -41.83 20.65 29.38
N LEU A 15 -41.33 19.52 29.91
CA LEU A 15 -40.67 18.50 29.10
C LEU A 15 -41.66 17.97 28.07
N ALA A 16 -41.19 17.70 26.86
CA ALA A 16 -42.01 17.07 25.85
C ALA A 16 -42.35 15.61 26.21
N GLU A 17 -43.44 15.08 25.65
CA GLU A 17 -43.97 13.76 26.01
C GLU A 17 -42.93 12.64 25.88
N ALA A 18 -42.09 12.69 24.83
CA ALA A 18 -41.02 11.71 24.62
C ALA A 18 -40.00 11.72 25.78
N PHE A 19 -39.58 12.91 26.22
CA PHE A 19 -38.66 13.05 27.34
C PHE A 19 -39.28 12.68 28.68
N GLN A 20 -40.57 12.94 28.89
CA GLN A 20 -41.30 12.45 30.07
C GLN A 20 -41.32 10.90 30.11
N LEU A 21 -41.50 10.24 28.95
CA LEU A 21 -41.43 8.78 28.86
C LEU A 21 -40.02 8.26 29.20
N VAL A 22 -38.97 8.93 28.74
CA VAL A 22 -37.58 8.56 29.07
C VAL A 22 -37.34 8.73 30.57
N GLU A 23 -37.80 9.83 31.16
CA GLU A 23 -37.67 10.09 32.59
C GLU A 23 -38.39 9.03 33.43
N PHE A 24 -39.58 8.62 33.00
CA PHE A 24 -40.36 7.59 33.68
C PHE A 24 -39.77 6.17 33.53
N LEU A 25 -39.21 5.83 32.36
CA LEU A 25 -38.82 4.45 32.02
C LEU A 25 -37.34 4.15 32.24
N VAL A 26 -36.49 5.17 32.25
CA VAL A 26 -35.02 5.04 32.39
C VAL A 26 -34.55 5.85 33.58
N GLY A 27 -34.90 7.13 33.63
CA GLY A 27 -34.57 8.01 34.75
C GLY A 27 -34.38 9.46 34.31
N PRO A 28 -34.16 10.39 35.26
CA PRO A 28 -34.09 11.83 34.96
C PRO A 28 -33.02 12.18 33.93
N LEU A 29 -33.35 13.05 32.97
CA LEU A 29 -32.39 13.52 31.98
C LEU A 29 -31.19 14.20 32.66
N GLY A 30 -29.99 13.87 32.19
CA GLY A 30 -28.72 14.30 32.77
C GLY A 30 -28.14 13.37 33.83
N SER A 31 -28.90 12.39 34.35
CA SER A 31 -28.39 11.32 35.22
C SER A 31 -28.48 9.93 34.59
N ILE A 32 -28.72 9.86 33.27
CA ILE A 32 -28.70 8.61 32.51
C ILE A 32 -27.28 8.38 31.98
N ASP A 33 -26.66 7.29 32.41
CA ASP A 33 -25.38 6.84 31.89
C ASP A 33 -25.56 6.15 30.53
N MET A 34 -24.66 6.45 29.59
CA MET A 34 -24.57 5.77 28.30
C MET A 34 -23.32 4.89 28.26
N LYS A 35 -23.50 3.59 28.05
CA LYS A 35 -22.39 2.63 27.94
C LYS A 35 -22.48 1.85 26.64
N ALA A 36 -21.42 1.91 25.82
CA ALA A 36 -21.31 1.07 24.64
C ALA A 36 -21.19 -0.42 25.06
N ILE A 37 -22.06 -1.27 24.52
CA ILE A 37 -22.00 -2.70 24.70
C ILE A 37 -21.12 -3.28 23.60
N PRO A 38 -20.04 -4.02 23.94
CA PRO A 38 -19.23 -4.70 22.93
C PRO A 38 -20.02 -5.84 22.30
N CYS A 39 -19.92 -5.98 20.97
CA CYS A 39 -20.49 -7.13 20.27
C CYS A 39 -19.86 -8.44 20.81
N PRO A 40 -20.66 -9.48 21.13
CA PRO A 40 -20.15 -10.73 21.68
C PRO A 40 -19.04 -11.36 20.85
N ALA A 41 -18.07 -11.99 21.53
CA ALA A 41 -16.93 -12.62 20.88
C ALA A 41 -17.34 -13.74 19.92
N SER A 42 -18.41 -14.48 20.24
CA SER A 42 -18.99 -15.52 19.39
C SER A 42 -19.53 -14.98 18.06
N VAL A 43 -20.19 -13.82 18.06
CA VAL A 43 -20.63 -13.13 16.82
C VAL A 43 -19.42 -12.72 15.99
N LYS A 44 -18.38 -12.14 16.62
CA LYS A 44 -17.14 -11.76 15.90
C LYS A 44 -16.43 -12.98 15.32
N GLN A 45 -16.45 -14.11 16.03
CA GLN A 45 -15.91 -15.38 15.55
C GLN A 45 -16.70 -15.91 14.35
N LEU A 46 -18.04 -15.85 14.40
CA LEU A 46 -18.90 -16.20 13.26
C LEU A 46 -18.58 -15.35 12.03
N VAL A 47 -18.42 -14.03 12.19
CA VAL A 47 -18.02 -13.12 11.10
C VAL A 47 -16.65 -13.51 10.54
N ALA A 48 -15.64 -13.67 11.39
CA ALA A 48 -14.28 -14.00 10.96
C ALA A 48 -14.23 -15.34 10.21
N SER A 49 -14.81 -16.40 10.79
CA SER A 49 -14.85 -17.72 10.18
C SER A 49 -15.72 -17.77 8.94
N GLY A 50 -16.87 -17.08 8.93
CA GLY A 50 -17.75 -17.00 7.76
C GLY A 50 -17.07 -16.31 6.58
N LEU A 51 -16.38 -15.19 6.83
CA LEU A 51 -15.60 -14.49 5.80
C LEU A 51 -14.43 -15.32 5.28
N ASP A 52 -13.75 -16.08 6.14
CA ASP A 52 -12.65 -16.95 5.75
C ASP A 52 -13.14 -18.09 4.83
N VAL A 53 -14.26 -18.75 5.18
CA VAL A 53 -14.90 -19.77 4.35
C VAL A 53 -15.35 -19.17 3.01
N LEU A 54 -16.00 -18.00 3.03
CA LEU A 54 -16.43 -17.30 1.81
C LEU A 54 -15.24 -17.00 0.89
N ARG A 55 -14.21 -16.34 1.41
CA ARG A 55 -13.01 -15.98 0.64
C ARG A 55 -12.28 -17.20 0.10
N THR A 56 -12.17 -18.27 0.90
CA THR A 56 -11.59 -19.55 0.46
C THR A 56 -12.36 -20.12 -0.73
N SER A 57 -13.69 -20.10 -0.68
CA SER A 57 -14.54 -20.55 -1.78
C SER A 57 -14.29 -19.71 -3.06
N LEU A 58 -14.29 -18.38 -2.93
CA LEU A 58 -14.04 -17.45 -4.05
C LEU A 58 -12.67 -17.65 -4.72
N VAL A 59 -11.62 -17.88 -3.92
CA VAL A 59 -10.26 -18.11 -4.43
C VAL A 59 -10.12 -19.49 -5.08
N SER A 60 -10.81 -20.51 -4.55
CA SER A 60 -10.70 -21.90 -5.00
C SER A 60 -11.53 -22.21 -6.25
N THR A 61 -12.61 -21.47 -6.50
CA THR A 61 -13.58 -21.77 -7.57
C THR A 61 -13.88 -20.52 -8.40
N PRO A 62 -13.42 -20.44 -9.67
CA PRO A 62 -13.68 -19.29 -10.54
C PRO A 62 -15.17 -18.99 -10.77
N GLU A 63 -16.01 -20.04 -10.80
CA GLU A 63 -17.47 -19.93 -10.93
C GLU A 63 -18.08 -19.26 -9.70
N ALA A 64 -17.59 -19.55 -8.50
CA ALA A 64 -18.01 -18.90 -7.25
C ALA A 64 -17.66 -17.41 -7.29
N SER A 65 -16.43 -17.06 -7.69
CA SER A 65 -15.98 -15.68 -7.87
C SER A 65 -16.87 -14.89 -8.83
N THR A 66 -17.27 -15.52 -9.94
CA THR A 66 -18.13 -14.91 -10.96
C THR A 66 -19.56 -14.75 -10.44
N ALA A 67 -20.12 -15.78 -9.80
CA ALA A 67 -21.45 -15.73 -9.20
C ALA A 67 -21.52 -14.63 -8.12
N TYR A 68 -20.53 -14.55 -7.24
CA TYR A 68 -20.43 -13.51 -6.21
C TYR A 68 -20.31 -12.09 -6.80
N SER A 69 -19.53 -11.93 -7.87
CA SER A 69 -19.41 -10.64 -8.56
C SER A 69 -20.73 -10.21 -9.19
N ASN A 70 -21.49 -11.16 -9.76
CA ASN A 70 -22.78 -10.93 -10.41
C ASN A 70 -23.93 -10.64 -9.44
N LEU A 71 -23.78 -10.94 -8.13
CA LEU A 71 -24.73 -10.49 -7.11
C LEU A 71 -24.81 -8.95 -7.17
N SER A 72 -25.85 -8.39 -7.77
CA SER A 72 -25.96 -6.94 -7.98
C SER A 72 -26.36 -6.26 -6.67
N ALA A 73 -25.39 -5.67 -5.97
CA ALA A 73 -25.66 -4.84 -4.80
C ALA A 73 -26.33 -3.49 -5.16
N ASN A 74 -26.32 -3.13 -6.45
CA ASN A 74 -26.71 -1.81 -6.95
C ASN A 74 -28.21 -1.49 -6.89
N SER A 75 -29.05 -2.41 -6.39
CA SER A 75 -30.49 -2.28 -6.56
C SER A 75 -31.28 -1.86 -5.30
N PHE A 76 -30.72 -1.83 -4.08
CA PHE A 76 -31.53 -1.54 -2.87
C PHE A 76 -30.76 -0.80 -1.78
N ASP A 77 -30.63 0.52 -1.92
CA ASP A 77 -29.87 1.39 -1.01
C ASP A 77 -30.53 1.66 0.36
N ASN A 78 -31.78 1.21 0.56
CA ASN A 78 -32.45 1.33 1.85
C ASN A 78 -33.54 0.26 2.03
N LEU A 79 -33.20 -0.84 2.70
CA LEU A 79 -34.14 -1.92 3.02
C LEU A 79 -34.96 -1.55 4.26
N THR A 80 -36.27 -1.79 4.23
CA THR A 80 -37.16 -1.49 5.37
C THR A 80 -37.83 -2.76 5.90
N PRO A 81 -37.11 -3.59 6.68
CA PRO A 81 -37.70 -4.75 7.32
C PRO A 81 -38.56 -4.34 8.53
N ILE A 82 -39.78 -4.87 8.59
CA ILE A 82 -40.78 -4.56 9.62
C ILE A 82 -41.26 -5.87 10.24
N PRO A 83 -41.11 -6.06 11.57
CA PRO A 83 -41.66 -7.22 12.27
C PRO A 83 -43.19 -7.31 12.10
N LYS A 84 -43.74 -8.52 12.05
CA LYS A 84 -45.19 -8.73 11.82
C LYS A 84 -46.03 -8.15 12.94
N ALA A 85 -45.52 -8.21 14.17
CA ALA A 85 -46.11 -7.57 15.34
C ALA A 85 -46.47 -6.09 15.11
N PHE A 86 -45.70 -5.36 14.30
CA PHE A 86 -45.95 -3.96 13.98
C PHE A 86 -46.58 -3.75 12.60
N ALA A 87 -46.19 -4.52 11.59
CA ALA A 87 -46.73 -4.40 10.23
C ALA A 87 -48.25 -4.59 10.18
N SER A 88 -48.80 -5.38 11.10
CA SER A 88 -50.25 -5.62 11.22
C SER A 88 -51.05 -4.48 11.87
N GLN A 89 -50.39 -3.44 12.41
CA GLN A 89 -51.01 -2.37 13.18
C GLN A 89 -51.29 -1.13 12.32
N ALA A 90 -52.33 -1.18 11.48
CA ALA A 90 -52.66 -0.15 10.48
C ALA A 90 -53.01 1.25 11.04
N GLY A 91 -53.05 1.44 12.37
CA GLY A 91 -53.33 2.71 13.04
C GLY A 91 -52.19 3.26 13.88
N TRP A 92 -51.03 2.59 13.93
CA TRP A 92 -49.90 3.07 14.73
C TRP A 92 -49.12 4.14 13.98
N TYR A 93 -48.95 5.29 14.63
CA TYR A 93 -48.22 6.43 14.11
C TYR A 93 -46.90 6.57 14.86
N GLU A 94 -45.78 6.57 14.16
CA GLU A 94 -44.45 6.75 14.71
C GLU A 94 -44.03 8.22 14.79
N TYR A 95 -43.31 8.53 15.86
CA TYR A 95 -42.77 9.85 16.21
C TYR A 95 -41.25 9.80 16.43
N GLY A 96 -40.58 8.73 16.01
CA GLY A 96 -39.11 8.64 15.92
C GLY A 96 -38.52 7.64 16.90
N GLY A 97 -37.30 7.18 16.60
CA GLY A 97 -36.61 6.14 17.35
C GLY A 97 -35.40 6.61 18.15
N ASN A 98 -35.13 7.91 18.16
CA ASN A 98 -34.00 8.46 18.89
C ASN A 98 -34.36 8.84 20.32
N ILE A 99 -33.86 8.08 21.29
CA ILE A 99 -34.09 8.34 22.72
C ILE A 99 -33.56 9.70 23.18
N LEU A 100 -32.59 10.27 22.44
CA LEU A 100 -31.98 11.57 22.72
C LEU A 100 -32.79 12.76 22.16
N CYS A 101 -33.86 12.49 21.40
CA CYS A 101 -34.67 13.49 20.74
C CYS A 101 -36.10 13.52 21.28
N ASP A 102 -36.74 14.67 21.08
CA ASP A 102 -38.19 14.77 21.20
C ASP A 102 -38.88 13.99 20.06
N GLY A 103 -40.14 13.63 20.27
CA GLY A 103 -40.98 13.00 19.27
C GLY A 103 -41.28 13.96 18.12
N PHE A 104 -41.14 13.49 16.89
CA PHE A 104 -41.39 14.27 15.68
C PHE A 104 -42.30 13.55 14.70
N GLY A 105 -43.29 14.26 14.16
CA GLY A 105 -44.13 13.78 13.07
C GLY A 105 -45.41 13.08 13.50
N GLY A 106 -45.57 11.83 13.08
CA GLY A 106 -46.83 11.07 13.10
C GLY A 106 -47.01 10.27 11.81
N TYR A 107 -45.99 9.51 11.41
CA TYR A 107 -45.97 8.76 10.16
C TYR A 107 -46.56 7.36 10.38
N ASN A 108 -47.07 6.72 9.32
CA ASN A 108 -47.60 5.37 9.46
C ASN A 108 -46.44 4.38 9.66
N PHE A 109 -46.41 3.73 10.83
CA PHE A 109 -45.38 2.75 11.20
C PHE A 109 -45.31 1.59 10.19
N SER A 110 -46.40 1.28 9.49
CA SER A 110 -46.42 0.20 8.50
C SER A 110 -45.47 0.40 7.30
N LYS A 111 -44.80 1.54 7.20
CA LYS A 111 -43.87 1.88 6.11
C LYS A 111 -42.40 1.66 6.44
N GLY A 112 -42.07 1.35 7.68
CA GLY A 112 -40.70 1.12 8.12
C GLY A 112 -40.48 1.64 9.53
N TRP A 113 -39.25 1.51 9.99
CA TRP A 113 -38.80 2.23 11.18
C TRP A 113 -38.39 3.63 10.78
N MET A 114 -38.73 4.66 11.56
CA MET A 114 -37.99 5.92 11.52
C MET A 114 -36.60 5.78 12.13
N MET A 115 -35.75 6.76 11.86
CA MET A 115 -34.35 6.81 12.31
C MET A 115 -34.20 6.35 13.75
N LEU A 116 -33.27 5.41 13.96
CA LEU A 116 -32.96 4.86 15.28
C LEU A 116 -32.16 5.87 16.11
N THR A 117 -31.77 5.46 17.32
CA THR A 117 -30.96 6.30 18.21
C THR A 117 -29.62 6.68 17.57
N SER A 118 -29.32 7.97 17.52
CA SER A 118 -28.09 8.47 16.90
C SER A 118 -27.60 9.74 17.59
N ARG A 119 -26.27 9.87 17.65
CA ARG A 119 -25.58 11.10 18.07
C ARG A 119 -25.22 12.03 16.91
N VAL A 120 -25.30 11.54 15.67
CA VAL A 120 -24.78 12.22 14.48
C VAL A 120 -25.89 12.92 13.71
N TYR A 121 -27.09 12.36 13.72
CA TYR A 121 -28.24 12.96 13.07
C TYR A 121 -28.95 13.95 13.99
N PRO A 122 -29.33 15.13 13.48
CA PRO A 122 -30.12 16.08 14.26
C PRO A 122 -31.51 15.53 14.54
N CYS A 123 -32.11 16.00 15.64
CA CYS A 123 -33.53 15.75 15.94
C CYS A 123 -34.44 16.45 14.91
N ASP A 124 -35.75 16.16 14.96
CA ASP A 124 -36.76 16.81 14.11
C ASP A 124 -36.63 16.46 12.61
N GLN A 125 -36.18 15.23 12.30
CA GLN A 125 -35.98 14.75 10.93
C GLN A 125 -36.92 13.58 10.60
N ALA A 126 -37.60 13.65 9.45
CA ALA A 126 -38.44 12.57 8.92
C ALA A 126 -37.61 11.64 8.02
N VAL A 127 -36.71 10.88 8.64
CA VAL A 127 -35.80 9.95 7.94
C VAL A 127 -36.10 8.53 8.38
N THR A 128 -36.19 7.59 7.43
CA THR A 128 -36.34 6.17 7.74
C THR A 128 -35.03 5.57 8.24
N ALA A 129 -35.11 4.58 9.12
CA ALA A 129 -33.94 3.84 9.57
C ALA A 129 -33.24 3.23 8.37
N LEU A 130 -31.93 3.44 8.28
CA LEU A 130 -31.15 3.06 7.11
C LEU A 130 -30.66 1.64 7.29
N LEU A 131 -31.06 0.68 6.45
CA LEU A 131 -30.41 -0.64 6.40
C LEU A 131 -29.85 -0.88 4.99
N ARG A 132 -28.51 -0.82 4.87
CA ARG A 132 -27.79 -0.92 3.60
C ARG A 132 -26.65 -1.96 3.70
N PRO A 133 -26.98 -3.25 3.75
CA PRO A 133 -26.02 -4.31 4.00
C PRO A 133 -25.09 -4.50 2.80
N THR A 134 -23.81 -4.80 3.05
CA THR A 134 -22.89 -5.26 2.01
C THR A 134 -23.21 -6.68 1.58
N LYS A 135 -22.68 -7.14 0.44
CA LYS A 135 -22.81 -8.54 -0.01
C LYS A 135 -22.38 -9.53 1.08
N ASP A 136 -21.28 -9.23 1.76
CA ASP A 136 -20.76 -10.03 2.87
C ASP A 136 -21.77 -10.12 4.03
N VAL A 137 -22.40 -9.01 4.43
CA VAL A 137 -23.42 -9.00 5.49
C VAL A 137 -24.63 -9.84 5.11
N VAL A 138 -25.08 -9.77 3.85
CA VAL A 138 -26.21 -10.58 3.35
C VAL A 138 -25.89 -12.07 3.40
N LEU A 139 -24.71 -12.47 2.93
CA LEU A 139 -24.28 -13.87 2.92
C LEU A 139 -24.06 -14.40 4.34
N LEU A 140 -23.46 -13.61 5.23
CA LEU A 140 -23.28 -13.97 6.65
C LEU A 140 -24.63 -14.07 7.38
N ALA A 141 -25.58 -13.19 7.10
CA ALA A 141 -26.93 -13.28 7.65
C ALA A 141 -27.64 -14.56 7.18
N GLY A 142 -27.49 -14.91 5.89
CA GLY A 142 -28.01 -16.18 5.34
C GLY A 142 -27.37 -17.41 5.96
N ILE A 143 -26.06 -17.37 6.25
CA ILE A 143 -25.36 -18.43 6.99
C ILE A 143 -25.94 -18.54 8.40
N ALA A 144 -26.14 -17.42 9.09
CA ALA A 144 -26.62 -17.38 10.46
C ALA A 144 -28.09 -17.84 10.61
N THR A 145 -28.90 -17.69 9.56
CA THR A 145 -30.28 -18.20 9.50
C THR A 145 -30.44 -19.58 8.89
N GLY A 146 -29.34 -20.23 8.46
CA GLY A 146 -29.38 -21.60 7.98
C GLY A 146 -29.77 -21.78 6.50
N PHE A 147 -29.66 -20.75 5.66
CA PHE A 147 -29.85 -20.88 4.21
C PHE A 147 -28.97 -21.96 3.54
N PRO A 148 -27.69 -22.15 3.92
CA PRO A 148 -26.87 -23.20 3.32
C PRO A 148 -27.42 -24.63 3.52
N GLN A 149 -28.19 -24.85 4.59
CA GLN A 149 -28.76 -26.14 5.01
C GLN A 149 -30.26 -26.27 4.68
N ALA A 150 -30.89 -25.19 4.20
CA ALA A 150 -32.29 -25.21 3.82
C ALA A 150 -32.55 -26.24 2.71
N ILE A 151 -33.65 -27.00 2.82
CA ILE A 151 -34.08 -27.95 1.79
C ILE A 151 -34.42 -27.20 0.50
N ASP A 152 -34.99 -26.01 0.65
CA ASP A 152 -35.39 -25.14 -0.45
C ASP A 152 -35.06 -23.68 -0.12
N ALA A 153 -34.16 -23.10 -0.94
CA ALA A 153 -33.76 -21.70 -0.81
C ALA A 153 -34.93 -20.74 -1.09
N THR A 154 -35.83 -21.11 -2.01
CA THR A 154 -36.91 -20.21 -2.46
C THR A 154 -37.90 -19.94 -1.35
N THR A 155 -38.35 -20.97 -0.65
CA THR A 155 -39.24 -20.84 0.52
C THR A 155 -38.58 -20.09 1.67
N SER A 156 -37.32 -20.39 1.97
CA SER A 156 -36.56 -19.72 3.05
C SER A 156 -36.41 -18.21 2.80
N VAL A 157 -36.10 -17.82 1.56
CA VAL A 157 -36.00 -16.42 1.16
C VAL A 157 -37.37 -15.75 1.12
N ALA A 158 -38.40 -16.41 0.58
CA ALA A 158 -39.76 -15.89 0.58
C ALA A 158 -40.28 -15.61 2.00
N ASP A 159 -39.94 -16.47 2.98
CA ASP A 159 -40.30 -16.28 4.38
C ASP A 159 -39.61 -15.05 5.00
N ALA A 160 -38.36 -14.77 4.64
CA ALA A 160 -37.66 -13.57 5.06
C ALA A 160 -38.22 -12.31 4.37
N CYS A 161 -38.44 -12.35 3.06
CA CYS A 161 -38.92 -11.21 2.26
C CYS A 161 -40.35 -10.76 2.62
N ARG A 162 -41.17 -11.63 3.25
CA ARG A 162 -42.48 -11.24 3.80
C ARG A 162 -42.42 -10.12 4.84
N TYR A 163 -41.27 -9.90 5.46
CA TYR A 163 -41.05 -8.84 6.44
C TYR A 163 -40.55 -7.54 5.80
N LEU A 164 -40.36 -7.46 4.49
CA LEU A 164 -39.95 -6.23 3.84
C LEU A 164 -41.14 -5.38 3.38
N PHE A 165 -40.97 -4.06 3.44
CA PHE A 165 -41.87 -3.10 2.82
C PHE A 165 -41.17 -2.39 1.63
N PRO A 166 -41.89 -2.10 0.53
CA PRO A 166 -43.12 -2.77 0.12
C PRO A 166 -42.88 -4.27 -0.14
N GLN A 167 -43.96 -5.06 -0.06
CA GLN A 167 -43.92 -6.48 -0.43
C GLN A 167 -43.98 -6.66 -1.95
N GLY A 168 -43.45 -7.80 -2.45
CA GLY A 168 -43.58 -8.19 -3.86
C GLY A 168 -42.64 -7.48 -4.82
N ASP A 169 -41.39 -7.26 -4.41
CA ASP A 169 -40.33 -6.73 -5.30
C ASP A 169 -39.51 -7.90 -5.85
N ASP A 170 -39.83 -8.33 -7.07
CA ASP A 170 -39.21 -9.49 -7.72
C ASP A 170 -37.69 -9.34 -7.90
N VAL A 171 -37.20 -8.12 -8.15
CA VAL A 171 -35.77 -7.87 -8.39
C VAL A 171 -34.99 -8.01 -7.08
N ARG A 172 -35.57 -7.51 -5.99
CA ARG A 172 -35.01 -7.60 -4.65
C ARG A 172 -35.01 -9.03 -4.13
N ASP A 173 -36.14 -9.71 -4.29
CA ASP A 173 -36.31 -11.06 -3.79
C ASP A 173 -35.43 -12.03 -4.60
N ALA A 174 -35.22 -11.78 -5.90
CA ALA A 174 -34.24 -12.50 -6.72
C ALA A 174 -32.80 -12.33 -6.23
N TYR A 175 -32.40 -11.14 -5.77
CA TYR A 175 -31.05 -10.93 -5.20
C TYR A 175 -30.81 -11.80 -3.96
N PHE A 176 -31.78 -11.85 -3.03
CA PHE A 176 -31.66 -12.69 -1.84
C PHE A 176 -31.72 -14.18 -2.17
N LEU A 177 -32.48 -14.56 -3.20
CA LEU A 177 -32.50 -15.91 -3.73
C LEU A 177 -31.14 -16.31 -4.31
N ASP A 178 -30.53 -15.46 -5.14
CA ASP A 178 -29.20 -15.69 -5.71
C ASP A 178 -28.13 -15.82 -4.61
N ALA A 179 -28.22 -15.00 -3.56
CA ALA A 179 -27.34 -15.11 -2.39
C ALA A 179 -27.54 -16.45 -1.64
N ALA A 180 -28.79 -16.89 -1.43
CA ALA A 180 -29.08 -18.18 -0.80
C ALA A 180 -28.61 -19.36 -1.66
N MET A 181 -28.85 -19.32 -2.98
CA MET A 181 -28.37 -20.33 -3.93
C MET A 181 -26.84 -20.39 -4.00
N PHE A 182 -26.17 -19.23 -3.95
CA PHE A 182 -24.72 -19.16 -3.85
C PHE A 182 -24.21 -19.93 -2.62
N LEU A 183 -24.80 -19.67 -1.44
CA LEU A 183 -24.43 -20.35 -0.20
C LEU A 183 -24.67 -21.85 -0.26
N GLN A 184 -25.75 -22.30 -0.89
CA GLN A 184 -26.04 -23.72 -1.04
C GLN A 184 -25.06 -24.42 -1.98
N THR A 185 -24.63 -23.74 -3.05
CA THR A 185 -23.81 -24.31 -4.13
C THR A 185 -22.33 -24.33 -3.81
N TYR A 186 -21.79 -23.23 -3.26
CA TYR A 186 -20.34 -23.01 -3.17
C TYR A 186 -19.74 -23.17 -1.77
N ILE A 187 -20.56 -23.31 -0.73
CA ILE A 187 -20.08 -23.64 0.63
C ILE A 187 -20.03 -25.16 0.79
N ARG A 188 -18.90 -25.68 1.28
CA ARG A 188 -18.70 -27.13 1.41
C ARG A 188 -19.57 -27.70 2.53
N PRO A 189 -20.05 -28.95 2.44
CA PRO A 189 -20.91 -29.55 3.46
C PRO A 189 -20.34 -29.51 4.88
N HIS A 190 -19.03 -29.74 5.04
CA HIS A 190 -18.35 -29.63 6.33
C HIS A 190 -18.45 -28.21 6.90
N ASP A 191 -18.19 -27.20 6.08
CA ASP A 191 -18.20 -25.79 6.50
C ASP A 191 -19.62 -25.31 6.82
N LYS A 192 -20.64 -25.85 6.14
CA LYS A 192 -22.05 -25.61 6.49
C LYS A 192 -22.34 -26.05 7.93
N VAL A 193 -21.93 -27.25 8.33
CA VAL A 193 -22.17 -27.75 9.70
C VAL A 193 -21.39 -26.93 10.73
N PHE A 194 -20.13 -26.63 10.42
CA PHE A 194 -19.28 -25.80 11.28
C PHE A 194 -19.88 -24.41 11.52
N LEU A 195 -20.25 -23.70 10.45
CA LEU A 195 -20.83 -22.36 10.57
C LEU A 195 -22.18 -22.36 11.27
N ALA A 196 -23.02 -23.39 11.08
CA ALA A 196 -24.27 -23.52 11.82
C ALA A 196 -24.04 -23.64 13.34
N SER A 197 -23.00 -24.39 13.75
CA SER A 197 -22.66 -24.52 15.17
C SER A 197 -22.21 -23.18 15.78
N LEU A 198 -21.42 -22.40 15.04
CA LEU A 198 -21.02 -21.05 15.47
C LEU A 198 -22.21 -20.09 15.50
N ALA A 199 -23.11 -20.18 14.53
CA ALA A 199 -24.32 -19.35 14.47
C ALA A 199 -25.24 -19.59 15.65
N ALA A 200 -25.39 -20.85 16.11
CA ALA A 200 -26.19 -21.17 17.29
C ALA A 200 -25.62 -20.53 18.58
N VAL A 201 -24.31 -20.66 18.81
CA VAL A 201 -23.66 -20.03 19.98
C VAL A 201 -23.75 -18.50 19.89
N ALA A 202 -23.49 -17.94 18.71
CA ALA A 202 -23.60 -16.51 18.48
C ALA A 202 -25.03 -15.99 18.67
N PHE A 203 -26.06 -16.78 18.32
CA PHE A 203 -27.46 -16.44 18.53
C PHE A 203 -27.80 -16.28 20.02
N ASP A 204 -27.38 -17.25 20.84
CA ASP A 204 -27.65 -17.24 22.28
C ASP A 204 -26.97 -16.04 22.96
N ASP A 205 -25.69 -15.81 22.67
CA ASP A 205 -24.92 -14.70 23.23
C ASP A 205 -25.42 -13.32 22.76
N ALA A 206 -25.77 -13.18 21.47
CA ALA A 206 -26.32 -11.95 20.94
C ALA A 206 -27.72 -11.66 21.47
N SER A 207 -28.54 -12.69 21.68
CA SER A 207 -29.86 -12.57 22.31
C SER A 207 -29.73 -12.16 23.79
N ALA A 208 -28.73 -12.67 24.50
CA ALA A 208 -28.43 -12.31 25.88
C ALA A 208 -28.02 -10.83 26.04
N ALA A 209 -27.49 -10.19 24.98
CA ALA A 209 -27.21 -8.76 24.99
C ALA A 209 -28.49 -7.89 24.96
N GLN A 210 -29.66 -8.48 24.65
CA GLN A 210 -30.96 -7.82 24.62
C GLN A 210 -31.03 -6.56 23.75
N ALA A 211 -30.20 -6.48 22.70
CA ALA A 211 -30.20 -5.36 21.76
C ALA A 211 -31.59 -5.16 21.14
N SER A 212 -32.09 -3.93 21.16
CA SER A 212 -33.44 -3.61 20.71
C SER A 212 -33.50 -2.36 19.83
N MET A 213 -34.50 -2.31 18.96
CA MET A 213 -34.89 -1.11 18.20
C MET A 213 -36.08 -0.48 18.91
N MET A 214 -36.10 0.84 19.05
CA MET A 214 -37.15 1.59 19.76
C MET A 214 -37.81 2.62 18.84
N GLN A 215 -39.10 2.85 19.06
CA GLN A 215 -39.86 3.96 18.47
C GLN A 215 -40.82 4.54 19.49
N TYR A 216 -41.02 5.86 19.43
CA TYR A 216 -42.17 6.52 20.02
C TYR A 216 -43.36 6.37 19.08
N ILE A 217 -44.51 5.96 19.60
CA ILE A 217 -45.72 5.75 18.81
C ILE A 217 -46.97 6.30 19.51
N ASN A 218 -47.96 6.66 18.70
CA ASN A 218 -49.35 6.75 19.11
C ASN A 218 -50.16 5.66 18.43
N ARG A 219 -50.96 4.91 19.20
CA ARG A 219 -51.88 3.91 18.61
C ARG A 219 -53.02 4.54 17.82
N VAL A 220 -53.35 5.79 18.15
CA VAL A 220 -54.28 6.69 17.48
C VAL A 220 -53.76 8.10 17.75
N PRO A 221 -53.81 9.06 16.81
CA PRO A 221 -53.21 10.39 16.97
C PRO A 221 -53.69 11.20 18.19
N THR A 222 -54.79 10.78 18.82
CA THR A 222 -55.39 11.42 20.01
C THR A 222 -54.99 10.77 21.34
N LEU A 223 -54.26 9.65 21.31
CA LEU A 223 -53.78 8.94 22.50
C LEU A 223 -52.38 9.45 22.89
N PRO A 224 -52.00 9.32 24.18
CA PRO A 224 -50.68 9.74 24.63
C PRO A 224 -49.57 8.91 24.01
N LEU A 225 -48.40 9.54 23.88
CA LEU A 225 -47.20 8.89 23.36
C LEU A 225 -46.82 7.66 24.17
N LEU A 226 -46.46 6.60 23.48
CA LEU A 226 -45.97 5.35 24.06
C LEU A 226 -44.61 4.99 23.47
N ARG A 227 -43.76 4.39 24.30
CA ARG A 227 -42.54 3.74 23.83
C ARG A 227 -42.84 2.30 23.44
N VAL A 228 -42.51 1.90 22.22
CA VAL A 228 -42.39 0.50 21.83
C VAL A 228 -40.94 0.15 21.53
N HIS A 229 -40.56 -1.10 21.79
CA HIS A 229 -39.27 -1.63 21.42
C HIS A 229 -39.40 -3.06 20.91
N TYR A 230 -38.43 -3.49 20.13
CA TYR A 230 -38.35 -4.84 19.57
C TYR A 230 -36.93 -5.37 19.69
N HIS A 231 -36.78 -6.55 20.31
CA HIS A 231 -35.49 -7.22 20.36
C HIS A 231 -35.07 -7.65 18.95
N VAL A 232 -33.86 -7.27 18.54
CA VAL A 232 -33.36 -7.50 17.17
C VAL A 232 -33.38 -8.97 16.79
N LEU A 233 -32.97 -9.84 17.74
CA LEU A 233 -33.08 -11.29 17.62
C LEU A 233 -34.28 -11.77 18.46
N ASN A 234 -35.48 -11.70 17.89
CA ASN A 234 -36.68 -12.19 18.56
C ASN A 234 -37.04 -13.61 18.11
N ALA A 235 -36.89 -14.57 19.01
CA ALA A 235 -37.21 -15.98 18.75
C ALA A 235 -38.70 -16.25 18.45
N THR A 236 -39.62 -15.34 18.84
CA THR A 236 -41.05 -15.52 18.55
C THR A 236 -41.40 -15.25 17.08
N GLU A 237 -40.54 -14.57 16.34
CA GLU A 237 -40.72 -14.26 14.91
C GLU A 237 -39.51 -14.75 14.09
N PRO A 238 -39.34 -16.08 13.90
CA PRO A 238 -38.16 -16.65 13.27
C PRO A 238 -37.89 -16.12 11.85
N GLY A 239 -38.94 -15.75 11.11
CA GLY A 239 -38.78 -15.16 9.76
C GLY A 239 -38.16 -13.76 9.74
N PHE A 240 -38.13 -13.04 10.86
CA PHE A 240 -37.43 -11.75 10.97
C PHE A 240 -35.93 -11.92 11.27
N LEU A 241 -35.48 -13.11 11.71
CA LEU A 241 -34.10 -13.32 12.15
C LEU A 241 -33.07 -13.03 11.06
N PHE A 242 -33.41 -13.19 9.78
CA PHE A 242 -32.53 -12.83 8.67
C PHE A 242 -32.19 -11.33 8.68
N TRP A 243 -33.20 -10.49 8.89
CA TRP A 243 -33.04 -9.05 9.01
C TRP A 243 -32.35 -8.67 10.33
N GLY A 244 -32.75 -9.31 11.44
CA GLY A 244 -32.12 -9.12 12.75
C GLY A 244 -30.61 -9.39 12.71
N TRP A 245 -30.20 -10.47 12.04
CA TRP A 245 -28.78 -10.79 11.87
C TRP A 245 -28.02 -9.71 11.09
N MET A 246 -28.62 -9.02 10.12
CA MET A 246 -27.93 -7.91 9.44
C MET A 246 -27.57 -6.78 10.42
N PHE A 247 -28.48 -6.41 11.32
CA PHE A 247 -28.19 -5.42 12.37
C PHE A 247 -27.08 -5.90 13.34
N ILE A 248 -27.10 -7.17 13.73
CA ILE A 248 -26.08 -7.76 14.61
C ILE A 248 -24.71 -7.85 13.92
N LEU A 249 -24.69 -8.18 12.64
CA LEU A 249 -23.45 -8.24 11.84
C LEU A 249 -22.89 -6.83 11.59
N GLU A 250 -23.74 -5.84 11.34
CA GLU A 250 -23.32 -4.43 11.29
C GLU A 250 -22.77 -3.94 12.62
N TRP A 251 -23.30 -4.42 13.76
CA TRP A 251 -22.72 -4.18 15.09
C TRP A 251 -21.35 -4.84 15.24
N ALA A 252 -21.17 -6.07 14.76
CA ALA A 252 -19.88 -6.77 14.78
C ALA A 252 -18.82 -6.08 13.91
N LEU A 253 -19.24 -5.49 12.78
CA LEU A 253 -18.37 -4.76 11.84
C LEU A 253 -18.12 -3.30 12.25
N GLY A 254 -18.80 -2.80 13.29
CA GLY A 254 -18.67 -1.41 13.74
C GLY A 254 -19.41 -0.37 12.89
N ASN A 255 -20.30 -0.82 12.00
CA ASN A 255 -21.21 0.06 11.25
C ASN A 255 -22.43 0.49 12.09
N ARG A 256 -22.69 -0.23 13.19
CA ARG A 256 -23.64 0.15 14.24
C ARG A 256 -23.06 -0.10 15.60
N GLU A 257 -23.64 0.54 16.59
CA GLU A 257 -23.31 0.36 17.99
C GLU A 257 -24.56 -0.12 18.74
N VAL A 258 -24.34 -0.73 19.90
CA VAL A 258 -25.41 -0.98 20.87
C VAL A 258 -25.06 -0.19 22.11
N VAL A 259 -25.95 0.71 22.51
CA VAL A 259 -25.74 1.57 23.67
C VAL A 259 -26.75 1.19 24.75
N SER A 260 -26.23 0.90 25.94
CA SER A 260 -27.00 0.73 27.17
C SER A 260 -27.23 2.09 27.80
N PHE A 261 -28.49 2.52 27.84
CA PHE A 261 -28.93 3.69 28.60
C PHE A 261 -29.36 3.21 29.98
N GLN A 262 -28.66 3.65 31.03
CA GLN A 262 -28.84 3.19 32.40
C GLN A 262 -29.20 4.39 33.27
N GLY A 263 -30.39 4.38 33.85
CA GLY A 263 -30.80 5.37 34.85
C GLY A 263 -31.40 4.71 36.08
N ASP A 264 -31.85 5.53 37.02
CA ASP A 264 -32.37 5.07 38.32
C ASP A 264 -33.67 4.24 38.20
N ALA A 265 -34.48 4.47 37.17
CA ALA A 265 -35.76 3.78 36.97
C ALA A 265 -35.62 2.51 36.14
N GLY A 266 -34.59 2.42 35.29
CA GLY A 266 -34.37 1.25 34.46
C GLY A 266 -33.26 1.41 33.43
N SER A 267 -33.10 0.38 32.61
CA SER A 267 -32.12 0.36 31.54
C SER A 267 -32.71 -0.16 30.22
N ILE A 268 -32.21 0.35 29.10
CA ILE A 268 -32.58 -0.12 27.76
C ILE A 268 -31.35 -0.19 26.86
N HIS A 269 -31.26 -1.26 26.06
CA HIS A 269 -30.15 -1.50 25.13
C HIS A 269 -30.63 -1.21 23.71
N LEU A 270 -30.13 -0.13 23.11
CA LEU A 270 -30.61 0.35 21.82
C LEU A 270 -29.54 0.18 20.75
N VAL A 271 -29.94 -0.39 19.61
CA VAL A 271 -29.13 -0.35 18.39
C VAL A 271 -29.17 1.05 17.83
N THR A 272 -28.00 1.58 17.47
CA THR A 272 -27.88 2.91 16.88
C THR A 272 -28.23 2.91 15.39
N GLU A 273 -28.48 4.11 14.87
CA GLU A 273 -28.54 4.30 13.42
C GLU A 273 -27.21 3.91 12.75
N PHE A 274 -27.28 3.54 11.47
CA PHE A 274 -26.13 3.18 10.66
C PHE A 274 -25.12 4.34 10.61
N ALA A 275 -23.90 4.07 11.06
CA ALA A 275 -22.79 4.99 10.96
C ALA A 275 -22.21 4.91 9.55
N GLN A 276 -22.54 5.88 8.70
CA GLN A 276 -22.01 5.92 7.35
C GLN A 276 -20.50 6.15 7.38
N THR A 277 -19.73 5.11 7.04
CA THR A 277 -18.28 5.21 6.89
C THR A 277 -17.97 6.02 5.64
N THR A 278 -17.10 7.01 5.79
CA THR A 278 -16.60 7.79 4.65
C THR A 278 -15.21 7.30 4.34
N ALA A 279 -15.04 6.66 3.19
CA ALA A 279 -13.72 6.36 2.67
C ALA A 279 -13.12 7.64 2.07
N ALA A 280 -11.96 8.05 2.56
CA ALA A 280 -11.16 9.10 1.96
C ALA A 280 -9.95 8.46 1.29
N ASP A 281 -9.75 8.76 0.00
CA ASP A 281 -8.55 8.30 -0.70
C ASP A 281 -7.30 8.96 -0.11
N VAL A 282 -6.22 8.18 -0.02
CA VAL A 282 -4.91 8.74 0.36
C VAL A 282 -4.49 9.76 -0.69
N GLN A 283 -4.05 10.93 -0.23
CA GLN A 283 -3.65 11.99 -1.15
C GLN A 283 -2.46 11.51 -2.01
N PRO A 284 -2.49 11.65 -3.35
CA PRO A 284 -1.50 11.01 -4.22
C PRO A 284 -0.03 11.38 -3.92
N ARG A 285 0.19 12.55 -3.32
CA ARG A 285 1.50 13.05 -2.87
C ARG A 285 2.10 12.27 -1.71
N ASP A 286 1.27 11.62 -0.90
CA ASP A 286 1.69 10.87 0.28
C ASP A 286 1.95 9.39 -0.07
N LEU A 287 1.73 9.00 -1.33
CA LEU A 287 2.09 7.67 -1.82
C LEU A 287 3.62 7.53 -1.99
N PRO A 288 4.25 6.52 -1.39
CA PRO A 288 5.67 6.23 -1.58
C PRO A 288 6.10 5.98 -3.03
N THR A 289 5.14 5.73 -3.93
CA THR A 289 5.37 5.52 -5.37
C THR A 289 5.92 6.76 -6.06
N VAL A 290 5.68 7.96 -5.54
CA VAL A 290 6.21 9.22 -6.09
C VAL A 290 7.73 9.19 -6.14
N LEU A 291 8.39 8.79 -5.04
CA LEU A 291 9.85 8.67 -5.00
C LEU A 291 10.36 7.65 -6.02
N ALA A 292 9.70 6.48 -6.14
CA ALA A 292 10.09 5.45 -7.10
C ALA A 292 10.03 5.96 -8.56
N VAL A 293 9.04 6.79 -8.90
CA VAL A 293 8.92 7.42 -10.23
C VAL A 293 10.10 8.37 -10.47
N TYR A 294 10.44 9.24 -9.52
CA TYR A 294 11.59 10.14 -9.64
C TYR A 294 12.91 9.37 -9.82
N MET A 295 13.13 8.33 -9.00
CA MET A 295 14.31 7.46 -9.11
C MET A 295 14.39 6.83 -10.50
N ARG A 296 13.27 6.30 -11.02
CA ARG A 296 13.20 5.69 -12.34
C ARG A 296 13.56 6.68 -13.46
N VAL A 297 13.05 7.91 -13.41
CA VAL A 297 13.39 8.95 -14.40
C VAL A 297 14.88 9.28 -14.37
N MET A 298 15.46 9.42 -13.18
CA MET A 298 16.90 9.66 -13.03
C MET A 298 17.74 8.49 -13.54
N LEU A 299 17.33 7.25 -13.28
CA LEU A 299 17.98 6.06 -13.83
C LEU A 299 17.95 6.00 -15.36
N LEU A 300 16.82 6.41 -15.97
CA LEU A 300 16.70 6.52 -17.42
C LEU A 300 17.65 7.59 -17.98
N TYR A 301 17.74 8.75 -17.32
CA TYR A 301 18.70 9.80 -17.67
C TYR A 301 20.15 9.31 -17.61
N VAL A 302 20.56 8.64 -16.52
CA VAL A 302 21.93 8.09 -16.41
C VAL A 302 22.21 7.10 -17.54
N THR A 303 21.25 6.22 -17.83
CA THR A 303 21.40 5.20 -18.89
C THR A 303 21.50 5.85 -20.27
N SER A 304 20.66 6.85 -20.57
CA SER A 304 20.68 7.55 -21.85
C SER A 304 21.95 8.39 -22.03
N ALA A 305 22.44 9.05 -20.99
CA ALA A 305 23.69 9.79 -21.00
C ALA A 305 24.89 8.86 -21.26
N MET A 306 24.98 7.73 -20.54
CA MET A 306 26.02 6.73 -20.75
C MET A 306 25.98 6.14 -22.18
N LEU A 307 24.79 5.88 -22.70
CA LEU A 307 24.61 5.42 -24.08
C LEU A 307 25.08 6.48 -25.10
N ALA A 308 24.70 7.74 -24.91
CA ALA A 308 25.12 8.84 -25.78
C ALA A 308 26.64 8.99 -25.81
N ILE A 309 27.30 8.92 -24.64
CA ILE A 309 28.76 8.98 -24.54
C ILE A 309 29.40 7.77 -25.23
N ALA A 310 28.86 6.56 -25.04
CA ALA A 310 29.37 5.37 -25.70
C ALA A 310 29.28 5.48 -27.23
N VAL A 311 28.15 6.00 -27.76
CA VAL A 311 28.00 6.27 -29.20
C VAL A 311 29.03 7.30 -29.67
N LEU A 312 29.23 8.40 -28.94
CA LEU A 312 30.22 9.41 -29.28
C LEU A 312 31.66 8.84 -29.26
N VAL A 313 32.01 8.01 -28.27
CA VAL A 313 33.30 7.30 -28.21
C VAL A 313 33.50 6.46 -29.46
N VAL A 314 32.48 5.71 -29.89
CA VAL A 314 32.54 4.92 -31.13
C VAL A 314 32.75 5.81 -32.35
N VAL A 315 32.06 6.95 -32.45
CA VAL A 315 32.26 7.94 -33.53
C VAL A 315 33.70 8.45 -33.56
N TYR A 316 34.30 8.76 -32.41
CA TYR A 316 35.70 9.19 -32.32
C TYR A 316 36.66 8.06 -32.72
N VAL A 317 36.42 6.82 -32.31
CA VAL A 317 37.23 5.66 -32.73
C VAL A 317 37.25 5.53 -34.25
N PHE A 318 36.09 5.64 -34.91
CA PHE A 318 35.99 5.58 -36.37
C PHE A 318 36.64 6.79 -37.05
N SER A 319 36.41 7.99 -36.52
CA SER A 319 36.98 9.23 -37.05
C SER A 319 38.51 9.24 -36.97
N CYS A 320 39.07 8.59 -35.95
CA CYS A 320 40.51 8.42 -35.76
C CYS A 320 41.08 7.15 -36.43
N ARG A 321 40.31 6.48 -37.30
CA ARG A 321 40.71 5.26 -38.03
C ARG A 321 41.19 4.12 -37.11
N GLY A 322 40.67 4.06 -35.89
CA GLY A 322 41.05 3.06 -34.89
C GLY A 322 42.36 3.33 -34.14
N PHE A 323 43.02 4.47 -34.36
CA PHE A 323 44.18 4.89 -33.55
C PHE A 323 43.73 5.39 -32.18
N VAL A 324 43.43 4.46 -31.27
CA VAL A 324 42.94 4.71 -29.91
C VAL A 324 43.55 3.68 -28.95
N GLU A 325 43.80 4.08 -27.70
CA GLU A 325 44.25 3.15 -26.66
C GLU A 325 43.10 2.26 -26.17
N GLY A 326 43.03 1.02 -26.66
CA GLY A 326 41.95 0.08 -26.33
C GLY A 326 41.82 -0.20 -24.83
N SER A 327 42.94 -0.19 -24.08
CA SER A 327 42.89 -0.37 -22.62
C SER A 327 42.11 0.74 -21.92
N ASN A 328 42.23 1.98 -22.40
CA ASN A 328 41.50 3.13 -21.83
C ASN A 328 39.99 3.01 -22.05
N LEU A 329 39.55 2.43 -23.18
CA LEU A 329 38.13 2.21 -23.47
C LEU A 329 37.44 1.30 -22.45
N SER A 330 38.18 0.34 -21.86
CA SER A 330 37.65 -0.53 -20.79
C SER A 330 37.26 0.23 -19.51
N THR A 331 37.69 1.49 -19.39
CA THR A 331 37.44 2.35 -18.22
C THR A 331 36.27 3.31 -18.43
N LEU A 332 35.48 3.15 -19.50
CA LEU A 332 34.35 4.01 -19.84
C LEU A 332 33.39 4.22 -18.66
N ASN A 333 32.95 3.15 -18.00
CA ASN A 333 32.04 3.26 -16.85
C ASN A 333 32.66 4.01 -15.66
N ARG A 334 33.98 3.89 -15.47
CA ARG A 334 34.69 4.45 -14.31
C ARG A 334 35.06 5.90 -14.49
N VAL A 335 35.53 6.27 -15.68
CA VAL A 335 36.00 7.62 -15.98
C VAL A 335 34.87 8.44 -16.58
N ALA A 336 34.30 7.99 -17.70
CA ALA A 336 33.26 8.77 -18.38
C ALA A 336 31.97 8.87 -17.56
N GLY A 337 31.59 7.80 -16.85
CA GLY A 337 30.44 7.86 -15.94
C GLY A 337 30.58 8.95 -14.89
N ILE A 338 31.73 9.05 -14.23
CA ILE A 338 31.95 10.04 -13.17
C ILE A 338 32.04 11.46 -13.74
N VAL A 339 32.73 11.62 -14.88
CA VAL A 339 32.95 12.94 -15.50
C VAL A 339 31.67 13.52 -16.10
N TRP A 340 30.86 12.72 -16.78
CA TRP A 340 29.71 13.22 -17.54
C TRP A 340 28.39 13.14 -16.76
N VAL A 341 28.21 12.13 -15.93
CA VAL A 341 26.96 11.93 -15.16
C VAL A 341 27.11 12.49 -13.75
N GLY A 342 28.28 12.33 -13.14
CA GLY A 342 28.56 12.80 -11.79
C GLY A 342 28.28 11.77 -10.69
N ARG A 343 29.04 11.86 -9.61
CA ARG A 343 28.95 10.95 -8.45
C ARG A 343 27.55 10.85 -7.83
N PRO A 344 26.77 11.94 -7.63
CA PRO A 344 25.46 11.85 -6.98
C PRO A 344 24.45 10.99 -7.73
N LEU A 345 24.37 11.13 -9.06
CA LEU A 345 23.44 10.35 -9.88
C LEU A 345 23.88 8.89 -10.03
N LEU A 346 25.19 8.63 -10.06
CA LEU A 346 25.71 7.26 -10.00
C LEU A 346 25.49 6.61 -8.63
N LEU A 347 25.57 7.40 -7.54
CA LEU A 347 25.26 6.93 -6.19
C LEU A 347 23.78 6.52 -6.12
N LEU A 348 22.89 7.37 -6.64
CA LEU A 348 21.47 7.08 -6.77
C LEU A 348 21.24 5.76 -7.51
N ARG A 349 21.92 5.59 -8.65
CA ARG A 349 21.85 4.37 -9.45
C ARG A 349 22.27 3.14 -8.67
N SER A 350 23.40 3.20 -7.99
CA SER A 350 23.87 2.08 -7.17
C SER A 350 22.95 1.77 -5.99
N LEU A 351 22.43 2.80 -5.31
CA LEU A 351 21.57 2.63 -4.15
C LEU A 351 20.22 2.03 -4.54
N THR A 352 19.62 2.47 -5.65
CA THR A 352 18.38 1.86 -6.17
C THR A 352 18.58 0.39 -6.50
N ALA A 353 19.71 0.01 -7.10
CA ALA A 353 20.02 -1.40 -7.35
C ALA A 353 20.17 -2.20 -6.06
N LEU A 354 20.88 -1.66 -5.06
CA LEU A 354 21.03 -2.30 -3.74
C LEU A 354 19.69 -2.46 -3.01
N CYS A 355 18.81 -1.46 -3.09
CA CYS A 355 17.45 -1.54 -2.56
C CYS A 355 16.67 -2.65 -3.27
N LEU A 356 16.67 -2.69 -4.60
CA LEU A 356 15.99 -3.73 -5.38
C LEU A 356 16.53 -5.14 -5.07
N LEU A 357 17.84 -5.30 -4.89
CA LEU A 357 18.47 -6.57 -4.48
C LEU A 357 18.20 -6.94 -3.01
N SER A 358 17.68 -5.99 -2.22
CA SER A 358 17.31 -6.17 -0.81
C SER A 358 15.80 -6.25 -0.59
N THR A 359 15.01 -6.21 -1.67
CA THR A 359 13.55 -6.29 -1.64
C THR A 359 13.03 -7.39 -2.56
N ALA A 360 12.01 -8.13 -2.11
CA ALA A 360 11.19 -9.00 -2.91
C ALA A 360 10.15 -8.19 -3.70
N THR A 361 9.78 -8.68 -4.88
CA THR A 361 8.68 -8.15 -5.67
C THR A 361 7.37 -8.83 -5.29
N LEU A 362 6.35 -8.05 -4.98
CA LEU A 362 4.99 -8.53 -4.72
C LEU A 362 4.03 -7.75 -5.62
N GLU A 363 3.30 -8.45 -6.48
CA GLU A 363 2.34 -7.85 -7.40
C GLU A 363 0.92 -8.17 -6.94
N LEU A 364 0.03 -7.17 -6.97
CA LEU A 364 -1.39 -7.39 -6.77
C LEU A 364 -1.99 -7.82 -8.12
N THR A 365 -2.38 -9.08 -8.23
CA THR A 365 -2.95 -9.64 -9.45
C THR A 365 -4.44 -9.93 -9.26
N PHE A 366 -5.20 -9.82 -10.34
CA PHE A 366 -6.63 -10.16 -10.39
C PHE A 366 -6.77 -11.49 -11.12
N ARG A 367 -7.15 -12.54 -10.39
CA ARG A 367 -7.28 -13.89 -10.96
C ARG A 367 -8.65 -14.13 -11.58
N SER A 368 -9.69 -13.63 -10.91
CA SER A 368 -11.09 -13.76 -11.28
C SER A 368 -11.85 -12.49 -10.87
N PRO A 369 -13.05 -12.24 -11.43
CA PRO A 369 -13.85 -11.06 -11.07
C PRO A 369 -14.04 -10.97 -9.56
N GLY A 370 -13.67 -9.84 -8.96
CA GLY A 370 -13.82 -9.60 -7.52
C GLY A 370 -12.79 -10.26 -6.61
N VAL A 371 -11.79 -10.99 -7.14
CA VAL A 371 -10.71 -11.60 -6.34
C VAL A 371 -9.36 -11.01 -6.73
N SER A 372 -8.77 -10.28 -5.79
CA SER A 372 -7.40 -9.81 -5.86
C SER A 372 -6.52 -10.61 -4.91
N LEU A 373 -5.30 -10.92 -5.34
CA LEU A 373 -4.33 -11.67 -4.55
C LEU A 373 -2.93 -11.11 -4.75
N PHE A 374 -2.09 -11.27 -3.72
CA PHE A 374 -0.67 -10.99 -3.85
C PHE A 374 0.05 -12.18 -4.48
N GLN A 375 0.77 -11.93 -5.56
CA GLN A 375 1.54 -12.93 -6.29
C GLN A 375 3.01 -12.52 -6.34
N VAL A 376 3.89 -13.49 -6.09
CA VAL A 376 5.34 -13.31 -6.30
C VAL A 376 5.65 -13.65 -7.75
N PRO A 377 6.06 -12.67 -8.58
CA PRO A 377 6.47 -12.95 -9.95
C PRO A 377 7.82 -13.68 -9.96
N GLN A 378 7.99 -14.58 -10.93
CA GLN A 378 9.28 -15.22 -11.16
C GLN A 378 10.24 -14.23 -11.80
N VAL A 379 11.30 -13.85 -11.10
CA VAL A 379 12.35 -12.98 -11.64
C VAL A 379 13.40 -13.84 -12.35
N PRO A 380 13.61 -13.69 -13.67
CA PRO A 380 14.62 -14.45 -14.39
C PRO A 380 16.03 -14.17 -13.86
N TRP A 381 16.85 -15.22 -13.75
CA TRP A 381 18.20 -15.15 -13.18
C TRP A 381 19.09 -14.07 -13.83
N TYR A 382 18.94 -13.81 -15.13
CA TYR A 382 19.74 -12.82 -15.84
C TYR A 382 19.43 -11.38 -15.41
N LYS A 383 18.19 -11.08 -14.97
CA LYS A 383 17.85 -9.77 -14.40
C LYS A 383 18.54 -9.56 -13.06
N THR A 384 18.66 -10.61 -12.26
CA THR A 384 19.39 -10.61 -10.99
C THR A 384 20.89 -10.36 -11.22
N VAL A 385 21.50 -11.05 -12.17
CA VAL A 385 22.93 -10.86 -12.52
C VAL A 385 23.19 -9.46 -13.08
N LEU A 386 22.28 -8.94 -13.91
CA LEU A 386 22.36 -7.58 -14.43
C LEU A 386 22.23 -6.54 -13.30
N SER A 387 21.28 -6.72 -12.39
CA SER A 387 21.08 -5.85 -11.23
C SER A 387 22.28 -5.87 -10.27
N ALA A 388 22.92 -7.03 -10.07
CA ALA A 388 24.19 -7.12 -9.36
C ALA A 388 25.30 -6.30 -10.04
N GLY A 389 25.28 -6.21 -11.38
CA GLY A 389 26.17 -5.34 -12.14
C GLY A 389 25.95 -3.86 -11.81
N GLU A 390 24.72 -3.44 -11.58
CA GLU A 390 24.40 -2.06 -11.21
C GLU A 390 24.89 -1.70 -9.79
N ALA A 391 25.06 -2.67 -8.90
CA ALA A 391 25.67 -2.41 -7.60
C ALA A 391 27.16 -2.00 -7.72
N THR A 392 27.85 -2.36 -8.82
CA THR A 392 29.26 -2.02 -9.04
C THR A 392 29.53 -0.53 -9.24
N TRP A 393 28.50 0.26 -9.57
CA TRP A 393 28.62 1.72 -9.61
C TRP A 393 29.09 2.30 -8.27
N LEU A 394 28.68 1.70 -7.14
CA LEU A 394 29.15 2.10 -5.82
C LEU A 394 30.66 1.84 -5.67
N VAL A 395 31.16 0.72 -6.21
CA VAL A 395 32.59 0.41 -6.22
C VAL A 395 33.37 1.47 -7.00
N TYR A 396 32.85 1.94 -8.13
CA TYR A 396 33.51 2.99 -8.92
C TYR A 396 33.60 4.31 -8.15
N ILE A 397 32.53 4.69 -7.44
CA ILE A 397 32.50 5.90 -6.60
C ILE A 397 33.48 5.78 -5.44
N VAL A 398 33.48 4.65 -4.74
CA VAL A 398 34.41 4.38 -3.64
C VAL A 398 35.86 4.46 -4.15
N ASN A 399 36.16 3.83 -5.28
CA ASN A 399 37.49 3.90 -5.87
C ASN A 399 37.90 5.33 -6.25
N ASP A 400 37.00 6.13 -6.82
CA ASP A 400 37.27 7.50 -7.23
C ASP A 400 37.44 8.47 -6.05
N ILE A 401 36.72 8.25 -4.95
CA ILE A 401 36.95 8.97 -3.69
C ILE A 401 38.29 8.53 -3.07
N CYS A 402 38.54 7.22 -3.02
CA CYS A 402 39.74 6.65 -2.43
C CYS A 402 41.02 6.97 -3.21
N LEU A 403 40.89 7.30 -4.50
CA LEU A 403 41.99 7.59 -5.42
C LEU A 403 42.91 8.71 -4.93
N VAL A 404 42.44 9.64 -4.10
CA VAL A 404 43.27 10.67 -3.43
C VAL A 404 44.39 10.03 -2.58
N TRP A 405 44.08 8.92 -1.91
CA TRP A 405 45.02 8.19 -1.05
C TRP A 405 45.70 7.04 -1.78
N THR A 406 44.95 6.26 -2.56
CA THR A 406 45.44 5.02 -3.18
C THR A 406 46.25 5.28 -4.45
N LYS A 407 46.02 6.40 -5.15
CA LYS A 407 46.81 6.86 -6.31
C LYS A 407 47.06 5.74 -7.34
N GLN A 408 48.32 5.43 -7.63
CA GLN A 408 48.74 4.43 -8.62
C GLN A 408 48.27 3.00 -8.30
N TYR A 409 48.01 2.69 -7.02
CA TYR A 409 47.48 1.39 -6.62
C TYR A 409 46.05 1.15 -7.13
N THR A 410 45.25 2.22 -7.33
CA THR A 410 43.87 2.11 -7.80
C THR A 410 43.76 1.40 -9.14
N LYS A 411 44.68 1.65 -10.08
CA LYS A 411 44.69 0.98 -11.40
C LYS A 411 44.81 -0.54 -11.26
N MET A 412 45.55 -1.01 -10.25
CA MET A 412 45.82 -2.44 -10.05
C MET A 412 44.64 -3.18 -9.46
N TYR A 413 44.02 -2.63 -8.40
CA TYR A 413 43.01 -3.37 -7.65
C TYR A 413 41.58 -3.10 -8.13
N ALA A 414 41.30 -1.95 -8.77
CA ALA A 414 39.93 -1.53 -9.03
C ALA A 414 39.15 -2.54 -9.90
N SER A 415 39.75 -3.09 -10.95
CA SER A 415 39.08 -4.08 -11.83
C SER A 415 38.76 -5.37 -11.09
N CYS A 416 39.69 -5.85 -10.26
CA CYS A 416 39.48 -7.01 -9.41
C CYS A 416 38.39 -6.74 -8.36
N SER A 417 38.36 -5.57 -7.71
CA SER A 417 37.36 -5.27 -6.68
C SER A 417 35.95 -5.18 -7.24
N SER A 418 35.76 -4.58 -8.43
CA SER A 418 34.44 -4.56 -9.08
C SER A 418 33.98 -5.93 -9.55
N LEU A 419 34.88 -6.75 -10.11
CA LEU A 419 34.54 -8.11 -10.53
C LEU A 419 34.17 -8.99 -9.33
N LEU A 420 34.94 -8.87 -8.23
CA LEU A 420 34.69 -9.59 -6.99
C LEU A 420 33.32 -9.24 -6.41
N VAL A 421 33.00 -7.94 -6.29
CA VAL A 421 31.68 -7.48 -5.82
C VAL A 421 30.58 -8.00 -6.74
N TRP A 422 30.72 -7.88 -8.05
CA TRP A 422 29.71 -8.33 -9.00
C TRP A 422 29.40 -9.83 -8.83
N VAL A 423 30.43 -10.67 -8.79
CA VAL A 423 30.29 -12.13 -8.63
C VAL A 423 29.67 -12.47 -7.27
N LEU A 424 30.18 -11.88 -6.19
CA LEU A 424 29.67 -12.18 -4.84
C LEU A 424 28.22 -11.73 -4.67
N VAL A 425 27.85 -10.54 -5.13
CA VAL A 425 26.46 -10.05 -5.07
C VAL A 425 25.54 -10.91 -5.93
N ALA A 426 25.97 -11.31 -7.13
CA ALA A 426 25.20 -12.19 -8.00
C ALA A 426 24.97 -13.57 -7.36
N ILE A 427 26.03 -14.20 -6.84
CA ILE A 427 25.94 -15.51 -6.17
C ILE A 427 25.04 -15.41 -4.94
N LEU A 428 25.29 -14.43 -4.06
CA LEU A 428 24.48 -14.22 -2.86
C LEU A 428 23.01 -14.06 -3.20
N THR A 429 22.68 -13.31 -4.27
CA THR A 429 21.29 -13.05 -4.63
C THR A 429 20.59 -14.24 -5.26
N VAL A 430 21.32 -15.11 -5.96
CA VAL A 430 20.78 -16.35 -6.53
C VAL A 430 20.65 -17.44 -5.47
N VAL A 431 21.64 -17.61 -4.59
CA VAL A 431 21.67 -18.67 -3.57
C VAL A 431 20.73 -18.35 -2.41
N TRP A 432 20.63 -17.08 -2.03
CA TRP A 432 19.78 -16.62 -0.95
C TRP A 432 18.93 -15.46 -1.46
N PRO A 433 17.79 -15.72 -2.14
CA PRO A 433 16.90 -14.66 -2.60
C PRO A 433 16.16 -13.98 -1.44
N VAL A 434 15.66 -12.76 -1.64
CA VAL A 434 14.80 -12.09 -0.64
C VAL A 434 13.40 -12.66 -0.74
N GLU A 435 12.86 -13.12 0.38
CA GLU A 435 11.48 -13.53 0.48
C GLU A 435 10.65 -12.46 1.19
N HIS A 436 9.39 -12.34 0.80
CA HIS A 436 8.43 -11.48 1.48
C HIS A 436 7.91 -12.21 2.72
N CYS A 437 7.61 -11.45 3.78
CA CYS A 437 7.00 -11.98 4.98
C CYS A 437 5.67 -11.26 5.23
N ALA A 438 4.57 -12.01 5.21
CA ALA A 438 3.26 -11.52 5.64
C ALA A 438 3.03 -11.99 7.08
N MET A 439 3.06 -11.04 8.02
CA MET A 439 2.75 -11.28 9.41
C MET A 439 1.33 -10.79 9.69
N MET A 440 0.45 -11.68 10.11
CA MET A 440 -0.86 -11.29 10.66
C MET A 440 -0.79 -11.42 12.17
N THR A 441 -1.16 -10.36 12.89
CA THR A 441 -1.18 -10.40 14.36
C THR A 441 -2.48 -11.05 14.80
N ALA A 442 -2.41 -12.08 15.65
CA ALA A 442 -3.60 -12.80 16.13
C ALA A 442 -4.55 -11.91 16.97
N SER A 443 -4.04 -10.83 17.54
CA SER A 443 -4.82 -9.80 18.23
C SER A 443 -4.51 -8.43 17.63
N THR A 444 -5.49 -7.81 16.99
CA THR A 444 -5.39 -6.41 16.56
C THR A 444 -5.13 -5.55 17.79
N SER A 445 -3.97 -4.91 17.88
CA SER A 445 -3.72 -3.89 18.91
C SER A 445 -4.21 -2.56 18.35
N CYS A 446 -5.12 -1.91 19.06
CA CYS A 446 -5.60 -0.58 18.73
C CYS A 446 -5.21 0.35 19.86
N GLU A 447 -4.50 1.42 19.52
CA GLU A 447 -4.13 2.46 20.46
C GLU A 447 -4.90 3.74 20.12
N ILE A 448 -5.32 4.46 21.16
CA ILE A 448 -5.95 5.77 21.01
C ILE A 448 -4.83 6.76 20.74
N ASP A 449 -4.73 7.23 19.50
CA ASP A 449 -3.77 8.27 19.12
C ASP A 449 -4.29 9.64 19.55
N HIS A 450 -5.56 9.92 19.21
CA HIS A 450 -6.29 11.10 19.67
C HIS A 450 -7.64 10.68 20.23
N MET A 451 -7.89 10.93 21.53
CA MET A 451 -9.18 10.68 22.17
C MET A 451 -10.30 11.31 21.33
N ASP A 452 -11.35 10.55 21.07
CA ASP A 452 -12.54 10.91 20.28
C ASP A 452 -12.33 11.11 18.76
N PHE A 453 -11.08 11.20 18.28
CA PHE A 453 -10.79 11.51 16.86
C PHE A 453 -10.11 10.36 16.10
N GLN A 454 -9.20 9.62 16.73
CA GLN A 454 -8.36 8.66 16.02
C GLN A 454 -7.96 7.46 16.88
N LEU A 455 -8.23 6.28 16.33
CA LEU A 455 -7.73 4.99 16.78
C LEU A 455 -6.79 4.43 15.71
N VAL A 456 -5.58 4.04 16.10
CA VAL A 456 -4.61 3.39 15.20
C VAL A 456 -4.56 1.91 15.54
N CYS A 457 -5.01 1.08 14.59
CA CYS A 457 -5.07 -0.37 14.75
C CYS A 457 -4.03 -1.08 13.88
N HIS A 458 -3.24 -1.97 14.47
CA HIS A 458 -2.27 -2.82 13.78
C HIS A 458 -2.81 -4.26 13.65
N SER A 459 -3.22 -4.66 12.44
CA SER A 459 -3.76 -5.99 12.13
C SER A 459 -2.73 -6.94 11.48
N GLY A 460 -1.80 -6.39 10.72
CA GLY A 460 -0.75 -7.17 10.07
C GLY A 460 0.24 -6.28 9.33
N ALA A 461 1.38 -6.86 8.97
CA ALA A 461 2.44 -6.21 8.23
C ALA A 461 2.90 -7.10 7.07
N ILE A 462 3.03 -6.52 5.89
CA ILE A 462 3.67 -7.16 4.74
C ILE A 462 5.06 -6.55 4.60
N VAL A 463 6.08 -7.32 4.95
CA VAL A 463 7.48 -6.93 4.85
C VAL A 463 8.06 -7.48 3.55
N ILE A 464 8.41 -6.58 2.63
CA ILE A 464 8.99 -6.95 1.32
C ILE A 464 10.51 -6.85 1.29
N GLY A 465 11.17 -6.29 2.30
CA GLY A 465 12.61 -6.04 2.25
C GLY A 465 13.32 -6.22 3.57
N THR A 466 14.65 -6.37 3.52
CA THR A 466 15.48 -6.64 4.70
C THR A 466 16.64 -5.66 4.80
N ALA A 467 16.65 -4.83 5.85
CA ALA A 467 17.75 -3.89 6.12
C ALA A 467 19.10 -4.60 6.34
N THR A 468 19.08 -5.76 7.00
CA THR A 468 20.28 -6.59 7.22
C THR A 468 20.99 -6.94 5.91
N ARG A 469 20.22 -7.25 4.86
CA ARG A 469 20.77 -7.57 3.54
C ARG A 469 21.37 -6.35 2.86
N LEU A 470 20.70 -5.21 2.96
CA LEU A 470 21.23 -3.95 2.44
C LEU A 470 22.59 -3.61 3.08
N HIS A 471 22.69 -3.72 4.41
CA HIS A 471 23.94 -3.51 5.13
C HIS A 471 25.02 -4.53 4.76
N LEU A 472 24.64 -5.79 4.55
CA LEU A 472 25.57 -6.83 4.10
C LEU A 472 26.12 -6.52 2.69
N LEU A 473 25.27 -6.10 1.75
CA LEU A 473 25.72 -5.71 0.41
C LEU A 473 26.64 -4.48 0.43
N LEU A 474 26.30 -3.45 1.24
CA LEU A 474 27.16 -2.29 1.45
C LEU A 474 28.51 -2.70 2.08
N GLY A 475 28.47 -3.57 3.09
CA GLY A 475 29.65 -4.13 3.72
C GLY A 475 30.53 -4.90 2.74
N LEU A 476 29.91 -5.67 1.83
CA LEU A 476 30.62 -6.42 0.79
C LEU A 476 31.32 -5.51 -0.22
N VAL A 477 30.71 -4.39 -0.59
CA VAL A 477 31.35 -3.37 -1.43
C VAL A 477 32.57 -2.79 -0.73
N CYS A 478 32.45 -2.38 0.53
CA CYS A 478 33.56 -1.80 1.29
C CYS A 478 34.69 -2.83 1.52
N SER A 479 34.36 -4.02 2.01
CA SER A 479 35.35 -5.06 2.34
C SER A 479 36.10 -5.56 1.12
N SER A 480 35.42 -5.76 -0.02
CA SER A 480 36.06 -6.18 -1.27
C SER A 480 37.08 -5.14 -1.76
N ASN A 481 36.78 -3.84 -1.64
CA ASN A 481 37.74 -2.79 -1.99
C ASN A 481 38.96 -2.80 -1.07
N VAL A 482 38.76 -2.94 0.25
CA VAL A 482 39.86 -3.01 1.21
C VAL A 482 40.73 -4.23 0.96
N VAL A 483 40.13 -5.42 0.79
CA VAL A 483 40.87 -6.67 0.55
C VAL A 483 41.69 -6.60 -0.74
N CYS A 484 41.09 -6.13 -1.84
CA CYS A 484 41.81 -5.98 -3.10
C CYS A 484 42.92 -4.92 -3.01
N TYR A 485 42.70 -3.81 -2.31
CA TYR A 485 43.73 -2.80 -2.08
C TYR A 485 44.90 -3.36 -1.27
N VAL A 486 44.63 -4.02 -0.13
CA VAL A 486 45.66 -4.63 0.72
C VAL A 486 46.41 -5.70 -0.06
N ALA A 487 45.72 -6.60 -0.77
CA ALA A 487 46.37 -7.59 -1.62
C ALA A 487 47.29 -6.92 -2.66
N SER A 488 46.84 -5.85 -3.33
CA SER A 488 47.69 -5.13 -4.29
C SER A 488 48.91 -4.46 -3.66
N ARG A 489 48.82 -4.05 -2.39
CA ARG A 489 49.96 -3.49 -1.63
C ARG A 489 50.96 -4.55 -1.22
N TRP A 490 50.51 -5.78 -0.98
CA TRP A 490 51.35 -6.90 -0.54
C TRP A 490 52.02 -7.61 -1.71
N TYR A 491 51.31 -7.79 -2.82
CA TYR A 491 51.81 -8.53 -3.98
C TYR A 491 52.73 -7.70 -4.88
N VAL A 492 52.65 -6.37 -4.85
CA VAL A 492 53.44 -5.53 -5.73
C VAL A 492 54.53 -4.81 -4.94
N ASP A 493 55.79 -5.16 -5.25
CA ASP A 493 56.96 -4.51 -4.69
C ASP A 493 56.85 -2.98 -4.84
N PRO A 494 57.01 -2.20 -3.76
CA PRO A 494 57.08 -0.74 -3.84
C PRO A 494 58.16 -0.26 -4.81
N GLY A 495 59.21 -1.06 -5.05
CA GLY A 495 60.26 -0.82 -6.05
C GLY A 495 59.78 -0.94 -7.51
N ARG A 496 58.78 -1.78 -7.81
CA ARG A 496 58.17 -1.90 -9.16
C ARG A 496 57.09 -0.84 -9.41
N LEU A 497 56.55 -0.25 -8.34
CA LEU A 497 55.63 0.90 -8.34
C LEU A 497 56.33 2.24 -8.14
N HIS A 498 57.65 2.27 -7.95
CA HIS A 498 58.37 3.53 -8.13
C HIS A 498 57.91 4.09 -9.46
N PRO A 499 57.51 5.38 -9.51
CA PRO A 499 56.93 5.94 -10.71
C PRO A 499 57.87 5.54 -11.82
N ALA A 500 57.44 4.64 -12.73
CA ALA A 500 58.07 4.55 -14.03
C ALA A 500 58.03 5.99 -14.48
N LYS A 501 59.18 6.69 -14.37
CA LYS A 501 59.27 8.16 -14.34
C LYS A 501 58.20 8.67 -15.25
N LEU A 502 57.15 9.32 -14.72
CA LEU A 502 56.05 9.80 -15.56
C LEU A 502 56.73 10.45 -16.75
N THR A 503 56.61 9.83 -17.92
CA THR A 503 57.43 10.22 -19.08
C THR A 503 56.98 11.57 -19.63
N TYR A 504 56.11 12.27 -18.88
CA TYR A 504 55.37 13.46 -19.20
C TYR A 504 54.94 14.20 -17.93
N HIS A 505 54.72 15.50 -18.04
CA HIS A 505 54.21 16.33 -16.94
C HIS A 505 52.72 16.03 -16.65
N PRO A 506 52.29 15.98 -15.38
CA PRO A 506 50.88 15.82 -15.05
C PRO A 506 50.08 17.01 -15.59
N SER A 507 48.94 16.75 -16.23
CA SER A 507 48.10 17.80 -16.81
C SER A 507 46.80 18.00 -16.02
N LEU A 508 46.47 19.27 -15.74
CA LEU A 508 45.22 19.81 -15.23
C LEU A 508 44.00 19.55 -16.14
N LEU A 509 44.22 19.27 -17.43
CA LEU A 509 43.14 18.88 -18.35
C LEU A 509 42.61 17.46 -18.06
N LEU A 510 43.38 16.64 -17.34
CA LEU A 510 43.00 15.30 -16.94
C LEU A 510 42.19 15.32 -15.64
N SER A 511 41.08 14.59 -15.64
CA SER A 511 40.40 14.19 -14.41
C SER A 511 41.30 13.29 -13.56
N ALA A 512 41.04 13.25 -12.25
CA ALA A 512 41.80 12.39 -11.34
C ALA A 512 41.69 10.90 -11.76
N GLY A 513 40.53 10.46 -12.24
CA GLY A 513 40.34 9.12 -12.79
C GLY A 513 41.23 8.85 -14.00
N SER A 514 41.23 9.71 -15.01
CA SER A 514 42.04 9.49 -16.23
C SER A 514 43.54 9.53 -15.94
N GLN A 515 44.00 10.38 -15.01
CA GLN A 515 45.41 10.47 -14.63
C GLN A 515 46.00 9.14 -14.14
N TYR A 516 45.22 8.35 -13.40
CA TYR A 516 45.70 7.08 -12.85
C TYR A 516 45.21 5.85 -13.62
N PHE A 517 44.05 5.89 -14.28
CA PHE A 517 43.52 4.72 -15.01
C PHE A 517 44.10 4.60 -16.42
N TYR A 518 44.42 5.70 -17.11
CA TYR A 518 44.87 5.62 -18.49
C TYR A 518 46.27 5.02 -18.62
N ASP A 519 46.48 4.30 -19.72
CA ASP A 519 47.82 3.95 -20.17
C ASP A 519 48.33 5.02 -21.13
N ALA A 520 49.45 5.63 -20.77
CA ALA A 520 50.09 6.69 -21.54
C ALA A 520 51.41 6.24 -22.19
N LYS A 521 51.84 4.97 -22.02
CA LYS A 521 53.17 4.50 -22.46
C LYS A 521 53.45 4.71 -23.94
N LEU A 522 52.47 4.41 -24.79
CA LEU A 522 52.58 4.55 -26.26
C LEU A 522 52.15 5.94 -26.77
N TRP A 523 51.64 6.78 -25.86
CA TRP A 523 51.02 8.07 -26.15
C TRP A 523 51.84 9.26 -25.62
N ALA A 524 52.95 9.01 -24.94
CA ALA A 524 53.92 10.02 -24.55
C ALA A 524 55.01 10.17 -25.63
N HIS A 525 55.22 11.39 -26.12
CA HIS A 525 56.28 11.72 -27.08
C HIS A 525 57.09 12.92 -26.58
N LYS A 526 58.42 12.77 -26.47
CA LYS A 526 59.35 13.83 -26.03
C LYS A 526 58.94 14.58 -24.75
N GLY A 527 58.41 13.89 -23.74
CA GLY A 527 58.00 14.55 -22.50
C GLY A 527 56.57 15.10 -22.47
N LEU A 528 55.82 14.97 -23.57
CA LEU A 528 54.45 15.45 -23.70
C LEU A 528 53.47 14.29 -23.88
N TYR A 529 52.36 14.31 -23.15
CA TYR A 529 51.31 13.32 -23.30
C TYR A 529 50.30 13.77 -24.36
N HIS A 530 50.13 12.93 -25.38
CA HIS A 530 49.16 13.12 -26.44
C HIS A 530 47.95 12.22 -26.18
N LEU A 531 46.83 12.80 -25.75
CA LEU A 531 45.64 12.04 -25.40
C LEU A 531 44.83 11.70 -26.66
N ASP A 532 44.52 10.43 -26.88
CA ASP A 532 43.70 10.02 -28.02
C ASP A 532 42.28 10.62 -27.91
N PRO A 533 41.61 10.96 -29.04
CA PRO A 533 40.32 11.68 -28.98
C PRO A 533 39.18 10.93 -28.27
N ALA A 534 39.19 9.60 -28.29
CA ALA A 534 38.17 8.80 -27.59
C ALA A 534 38.38 8.83 -26.07
N SER A 535 39.64 8.71 -25.60
CA SER A 535 40.03 8.91 -24.21
C SER A 535 39.87 10.36 -23.77
N ALA A 536 40.09 11.34 -24.66
CA ALA A 536 39.81 12.74 -24.41
C ALA A 536 38.32 12.96 -24.11
N LEU A 537 37.44 12.39 -24.93
CA LEU A 537 35.99 12.45 -24.71
C LEU A 537 35.60 11.80 -23.38
N MET A 538 36.10 10.60 -23.07
CA MET A 538 35.82 9.94 -21.78
C MET A 538 36.32 10.77 -20.58
N ASN A 539 37.42 11.52 -20.75
CA ASN A 539 37.94 12.47 -19.78
C ASN A 539 37.17 13.80 -19.71
N GLY A 540 36.13 13.98 -20.53
CA GLY A 540 35.29 15.18 -20.57
C GLY A 540 35.82 16.29 -21.47
N LEU A 541 36.74 15.97 -22.39
CA LEU A 541 37.26 16.89 -23.39
C LEU A 541 36.63 16.58 -24.75
N VAL A 542 35.74 17.44 -25.22
CA VAL A 542 35.18 17.34 -26.58
C VAL A 542 36.14 18.02 -27.54
N THR A 543 36.71 17.27 -28.46
CA THR A 543 37.79 17.75 -29.32
C THR A 543 37.34 17.85 -30.77
N LEU A 544 37.61 18.99 -31.41
CA LEU A 544 37.39 19.22 -32.82
C LEU A 544 38.68 19.77 -33.43
N ARG A 545 39.31 19.00 -34.32
CA ARG A 545 40.48 19.47 -35.08
C ARG A 545 40.00 20.26 -36.29
N TRP A 546 40.50 21.49 -36.42
CA TRP A 546 40.21 22.35 -37.57
C TRP A 546 41.48 23.08 -38.00
N ARG A 547 41.95 22.80 -39.23
CA ARG A 547 43.20 23.33 -39.80
C ARG A 547 44.40 23.07 -38.85
N HIS A 548 45.09 24.13 -38.41
CA HIS A 548 46.28 24.09 -37.56
C HIS A 548 45.96 24.25 -36.06
N SER A 549 44.71 24.01 -35.64
CA SER A 549 44.33 24.08 -34.23
C SER A 549 43.40 22.94 -33.82
N VAL A 550 43.52 22.50 -32.57
CA VAL A 550 42.56 21.61 -31.92
C VAL A 550 41.73 22.44 -30.96
N TYR A 551 40.44 22.56 -31.24
CA TYR A 551 39.48 23.15 -30.32
C TYR A 551 39.06 22.09 -29.31
N VAL A 552 39.17 22.42 -28.03
CA VAL A 552 38.86 21.51 -26.91
C VAL A 552 37.83 22.19 -26.03
N VAL A 553 36.68 21.56 -25.82
CA VAL A 553 35.70 21.98 -24.81
C VAL A 553 35.83 21.05 -23.61
N ASP A 554 36.25 21.61 -22.48
CA ASP A 554 36.31 20.88 -21.22
C ASP A 554 34.97 21.01 -20.49
N VAL A 555 34.21 19.92 -20.47
CA VAL A 555 32.90 19.82 -19.81
C VAL A 555 33.02 19.85 -18.29
N LYS A 556 34.18 19.53 -17.73
CA LYS A 556 34.43 19.57 -16.27
C LYS A 556 34.35 21.00 -15.73
N ILE A 557 34.84 21.96 -16.51
CA ILE A 557 34.91 23.39 -16.15
C ILE A 557 34.06 24.28 -17.05
N TRP A 558 33.37 23.70 -18.04
CA TRP A 558 32.57 24.39 -19.05
C TRP A 558 33.31 25.50 -19.79
N ARG A 559 34.57 25.24 -20.19
CA ARG A 559 35.42 26.19 -20.94
C ARG A 559 35.91 25.61 -22.25
N SER A 560 36.14 26.48 -23.23
CA SER A 560 36.76 26.13 -24.50
C SER A 560 38.19 26.66 -24.59
N PHE A 561 39.06 25.87 -25.22
CA PHE A 561 40.46 26.15 -25.46
C PHE A 561 40.78 25.89 -26.94
N ALA A 562 41.74 26.61 -27.49
CA ALA A 562 42.28 26.36 -28.82
C ALA A 562 43.78 26.07 -28.67
N ILE A 563 44.17 24.84 -28.99
CA ILE A 563 45.55 24.39 -28.91
C ILE A 563 46.15 24.48 -30.32
N PRO A 564 47.11 25.38 -30.58
CA PRO A 564 47.78 25.45 -31.88
C PRO A 564 48.64 24.18 -32.08
N LEU A 565 48.59 23.63 -33.30
CA LEU A 565 49.39 22.50 -33.70
C LEU A 565 50.65 22.99 -34.42
N ASP A 566 51.81 22.52 -33.98
CA ASP A 566 53.07 22.80 -34.64
C ASP A 566 53.37 21.70 -35.68
N ASP A 567 53.13 22.00 -36.95
CA ASP A 567 53.36 21.07 -38.05
C ASP A 567 54.86 20.79 -38.32
N SER A 568 55.78 21.53 -37.67
CA SER A 568 57.22 21.30 -37.78
C SER A 568 57.69 20.10 -36.94
N ILE A 569 56.87 19.60 -36.00
CA ILE A 569 57.20 18.49 -35.13
C ILE A 569 56.81 17.16 -35.78
N TYR A 570 57.80 16.31 -36.08
CA TYR A 570 57.54 14.95 -36.55
C TYR A 570 56.83 14.10 -35.48
N LEU A 571 55.57 13.76 -35.73
CA LEU A 571 54.74 12.93 -34.86
C LEU A 571 54.47 11.56 -35.52
N PRO A 572 54.61 10.44 -34.78
CA PRO A 572 54.13 9.13 -35.22
C PRO A 572 52.66 9.15 -35.66
N LYS A 573 52.30 8.32 -36.66
CA LYS A 573 50.96 8.32 -37.29
C LYS A 573 49.81 8.25 -36.28
N HIS A 574 49.94 7.46 -35.21
CA HIS A 574 48.88 7.31 -34.19
C HIS A 574 48.71 8.55 -33.29
N LEU A 575 49.75 9.40 -33.17
CA LEU A 575 49.69 10.64 -32.38
C LEU A 575 49.21 11.84 -33.18
N THR A 576 49.15 11.73 -34.51
CA THR A 576 48.77 12.86 -35.38
C THR A 576 47.37 13.38 -35.09
N MET A 577 46.45 12.53 -34.64
CA MET A 577 45.06 12.90 -34.32
C MET A 577 44.83 13.14 -32.82
N ALA A 578 45.85 12.93 -31.99
CA ALA A 578 45.76 13.06 -30.54
C ALA A 578 45.83 14.52 -30.10
N VAL A 579 45.27 14.80 -28.93
CA VAL A 579 45.28 16.11 -28.28
C VAL A 579 46.58 16.26 -27.50
N PRO A 580 47.50 17.16 -27.89
CA PRO A 580 48.66 17.45 -27.06
C PRO A 580 48.20 18.13 -25.76
N LEU A 581 48.53 17.55 -24.61
CA LEU A 581 48.22 18.14 -23.30
C LEU A 581 49.29 19.20 -22.95
N VAL A 582 49.23 20.33 -23.64
CA VAL A 582 50.03 21.52 -23.36
C VAL A 582 49.22 22.48 -22.50
N GLU A 583 49.81 22.94 -21.41
CA GLU A 583 49.23 23.92 -20.48
C GLU A 583 49.85 25.30 -20.66
#